data_AF-A0A940LCA5-F1
#
_entry.id   AF-A0A940LCA5-F1
#
_cell.length_a   1.000
_cell.length_b   1.000
_cell.length_c   1.000
_cell.angle_alpha   90.00
_cell.angle_beta   90.00
_cell.angle_gamma   90.00
#
_symmetry.space_group_name_H-M   'P 1'
#
loop_
_entity.id
_entity.type
_entity.pdbx_description
1 polymer ?
#
loop_
_entity_poly.entity_id
_entity_poly.type
_entity_poly.pdbx_seq_one_letter_code
_entity_poly.pdbx_strand_id
1 'polypeptide(L)'
;MLSRLFRKFRDVIGLFNGYFIEAKALYALEFDAVCCVSFIGEVDTAKAFALINEKLKSGIVTVYQHSYFDHNEKKMFFNNTIFILANKGMIELGNNWCQILHTPEQQEWANALIEELSAFRIVTNETTIGFTRQAVAN
;
A
#
# COMPACT_ATOMS: atom_id res chain seq x y z
N MET A 1 -18.77 4.28 -32.41
CA MET A 1 -17.93 3.61 -31.40
C MET A 1 -16.46 4.08 -31.47
N LEU A 2 -16.20 5.38 -31.72
CA LEU A 2 -14.85 5.93 -31.95
C LEU A 2 -14.39 6.98 -30.90
N SER A 3 -15.20 7.30 -29.89
CA SER A 3 -14.90 8.39 -28.94
C SER A 3 -13.99 8.00 -27.77
N ARG A 4 -13.54 6.75 -27.69
CA ARG A 4 -12.66 6.29 -26.59
C ARG A 4 -11.16 6.43 -26.88
N LEU A 5 -10.76 6.83 -28.09
CA LEU A 5 -9.35 6.72 -28.49
C LEU A 5 -8.41 7.76 -27.83
N PHE A 6 -8.93 8.85 -27.25
CA PHE A 6 -8.07 9.85 -26.61
C PHE A 6 -8.79 10.57 -25.46
N ARG A 7 -9.04 9.86 -24.36
CA ARG A 7 -9.30 10.54 -23.09
C ARG A 7 -7.95 10.73 -22.38
N LYS A 8 -7.10 11.61 -22.93
CA LYS A 8 -5.99 12.17 -22.15
C LYS A 8 -6.61 12.84 -20.93
N PHE A 9 -6.21 12.44 -19.72
CA PHE A 9 -6.51 13.21 -18.52
C PHE A 9 -6.13 14.67 -18.81
N ARG A 10 -7.13 15.55 -18.91
CA ARG A 10 -6.92 16.97 -19.18
C ARG A 10 -6.41 17.71 -17.96
N ASP A 11 -6.61 17.11 -16.79
CA ASP A 11 -6.21 17.65 -15.51
C ASP A 11 -5.38 16.61 -14.74
N VAL A 12 -4.07 16.81 -14.74
CA VAL A 12 -3.09 15.99 -14.02
C VAL A 12 -3.04 16.33 -12.53
N ILE A 13 -3.73 17.39 -12.06
CA ILE A 13 -3.74 17.75 -10.64
C ILE A 13 -4.34 16.61 -9.79
N GLY A 14 -5.35 15.92 -10.31
CA GLY A 14 -5.96 14.76 -9.64
C GLY A 14 -5.08 13.50 -9.61
N LEU A 15 -3.96 13.46 -10.35
CA LEU A 15 -3.02 12.33 -10.32
C LEU A 15 -2.13 12.38 -9.06
N PHE A 16 -1.97 13.54 -8.45
CA PHE A 16 -1.09 13.74 -7.31
C PHE A 16 -1.91 14.04 -6.06
N ASN A 17 -1.62 13.35 -4.97
CA ASN A 17 -2.14 13.64 -3.64
C ASN A 17 -0.98 14.14 -2.77
N GLY A 18 -0.90 15.46 -2.57
CA GLY A 18 0.25 16.08 -1.93
C GLY A 18 1.51 15.97 -2.78
N TYR A 19 2.54 15.30 -2.25
CA TYR A 19 3.86 15.19 -2.90
C TYR A 19 4.06 13.90 -3.70
N PHE A 20 3.05 13.02 -3.75
CA PHE A 20 3.16 11.74 -4.44
C PHE A 20 1.91 11.40 -5.24
N ILE A 21 1.98 10.31 -6.00
CA ILE A 21 0.93 9.87 -6.90
C ILE A 21 -0.23 9.29 -6.08
N GLU A 22 -1.47 9.64 -6.44
CA GLU A 22 -2.67 9.04 -5.88
C GLU A 22 -2.94 7.70 -6.60
N ALA A 23 -2.93 6.60 -5.84
CA ALA A 23 -2.93 5.26 -6.44
C ALA A 23 -4.19 4.92 -7.24
N LYS A 24 -5.37 5.41 -6.84
CA LYS A 24 -6.64 5.12 -7.56
C LYS A 24 -6.71 5.90 -8.87
N ALA A 25 -6.25 7.14 -8.88
CA ALA A 25 -6.10 7.95 -10.09
C ALA A 25 -5.08 7.31 -11.05
N LEU A 26 -3.95 6.82 -10.51
CA LEU A 26 -2.96 6.08 -11.30
C LEU A 26 -3.54 4.78 -11.86
N TYR A 27 -4.28 4.00 -11.08
CA TYR A 27 -4.94 2.78 -11.55
C TYR A 27 -5.90 3.07 -12.70
N ALA A 28 -6.72 4.12 -12.57
CA ALA A 28 -7.64 4.53 -13.63
C ALA A 28 -6.91 4.96 -14.90
N LEU A 29 -5.74 5.61 -14.77
CA LEU A 29 -4.90 6.00 -15.89
C LEU A 29 -4.22 4.80 -16.56
N GLU A 30 -3.66 3.89 -15.77
CA GLU A 30 -2.88 2.74 -16.26
C GLU A 30 -3.76 1.69 -16.93
N PHE A 31 -4.95 1.44 -16.39
CA PHE A 31 -5.79 0.32 -16.79
C PHE A 31 -7.12 0.71 -17.47
N ASP A 32 -7.42 2.01 -17.62
CA ASP A 32 -8.71 2.54 -18.11
C ASP A 32 -9.91 1.88 -17.39
N ALA A 33 -9.78 1.70 -16.07
CA ALA A 33 -10.71 0.95 -15.24
C ALA A 33 -10.80 1.49 -13.82
N VAL A 34 -11.89 1.17 -13.11
CA VAL A 34 -12.03 1.44 -11.68
C VAL A 34 -11.63 0.18 -10.90
N CYS A 35 -10.84 0.34 -9.84
CA CYS A 35 -10.41 -0.76 -8.99
C CYS A 35 -11.37 -1.02 -7.82
N CYS A 36 -11.38 -2.27 -7.35
CA CYS A 36 -11.67 -2.59 -5.96
C CYS A 36 -10.44 -2.30 -5.09
N VAL A 37 -10.63 -2.06 -3.80
CA VAL A 37 -9.55 -1.80 -2.84
C VAL A 37 -9.68 -2.73 -1.65
N SER A 38 -8.63 -3.52 -1.41
CA SER A 38 -8.45 -4.29 -0.18
C SER A 38 -7.35 -3.64 0.66
N PHE A 39 -7.56 -3.48 1.96
CA PHE A 39 -6.67 -2.68 2.83
C PHE A 39 -6.28 -3.46 4.09
N ILE A 40 -5.04 -3.27 4.52
CA ILE A 40 -4.54 -3.71 5.83
C ILE A 40 -3.67 -2.61 6.45
N GLY A 41 -3.99 -2.26 7.70
CA GLY A 41 -3.21 -1.32 8.51
C GLY A 41 -2.34 -2.03 9.53
N GLU A 42 -1.51 -1.26 10.23
CA GLU A 42 -0.60 -1.75 11.28
C GLU A 42 0.37 -2.82 10.76
N VAL A 43 0.89 -2.69 9.55
CA VAL A 43 1.81 -3.66 8.94
C VAL A 43 3.24 -3.13 8.97
N ASP A 44 4.21 -3.99 9.30
CA ASP A 44 5.63 -3.71 9.15
C ASP A 44 5.98 -3.59 7.66
N THR A 45 6.09 -2.35 7.21
CA THR A 45 6.27 -2.02 5.78
C THR A 45 7.56 -2.57 5.19
N ALA A 46 8.64 -2.70 5.97
CA ALA A 46 9.89 -3.26 5.47
C ALA A 46 9.73 -4.74 5.12
N LYS A 47 9.05 -5.51 5.98
CA LYS A 47 8.74 -6.92 5.72
C LYS A 47 7.72 -7.10 4.60
N ALA A 48 6.68 -6.26 4.58
CA ALA A 48 5.69 -6.26 3.50
C ALA A 48 6.34 -5.99 2.13
N PHE A 49 7.22 -4.99 2.05
CA PHE A 49 7.97 -4.68 0.83
C PHE A 49 8.80 -5.88 0.38
N ALA A 50 9.54 -6.53 1.29
CA ALA A 50 10.35 -7.70 0.98
C ALA A 50 9.49 -8.86 0.43
N LEU A 51 8.38 -9.19 1.09
CA LEU A 51 7.45 -10.23 0.65
C LEU A 51 6.91 -9.94 -0.76
N ILE A 52 6.40 -8.71 -0.99
CA ILE A 52 5.83 -8.31 -2.27
C ILE A 52 6.89 -8.37 -3.38
N ASN A 53 8.07 -7.81 -3.13
CA ASN A 53 9.14 -7.74 -4.11
C ASN A 53 9.69 -9.13 -4.49
N GLU A 54 9.71 -10.07 -3.55
CA GLU A 54 10.13 -11.45 -3.82
C GLU A 54 9.03 -12.26 -4.50
N LYS A 55 7.84 -12.31 -3.91
CA LYS A 55 6.73 -13.16 -4.36
C LYS A 55 6.20 -12.74 -5.73
N LEU A 56 6.11 -11.43 -5.98
CA LEU A 56 5.49 -10.87 -7.18
C LEU A 56 6.52 -10.39 -8.21
N LYS A 57 7.82 -10.67 -7.99
CA LYS A 57 8.93 -10.17 -8.83
C LYS A 57 8.70 -10.28 -10.33
N SER A 58 8.22 -11.44 -10.79
CA SER A 58 8.00 -11.73 -12.21
C SER A 58 6.77 -11.01 -12.78
N GLY A 59 5.84 -10.59 -11.93
CA GLY A 59 4.64 -9.86 -12.31
C GLY A 59 4.77 -8.35 -12.20
N ILE A 60 5.79 -7.84 -11.50
CA ILE A 60 6.03 -6.40 -11.34
C ILE A 60 6.51 -5.80 -12.66
N VAL A 61 5.74 -4.84 -13.18
CA VAL A 61 6.04 -4.08 -14.40
C VAL A 61 6.80 -2.80 -14.06
N THR A 62 6.39 -2.10 -13.01
CA THR A 62 6.97 -0.81 -12.61
C THR A 62 6.80 -0.59 -11.12
N VAL A 63 7.74 0.13 -10.52
CA VAL A 63 7.70 0.55 -9.11
C VAL A 63 7.91 2.07 -9.04
N TYR A 64 6.97 2.78 -8.44
CA TYR A 64 7.12 4.19 -8.09
C TYR A 64 7.36 4.33 -6.59
N GLN A 65 8.28 5.19 -6.19
CA GLN A 65 8.59 5.42 -4.78
C GLN A 65 8.64 6.91 -4.48
N HIS A 66 8.06 7.29 -3.34
CA HIS A 66 8.34 8.57 -2.70
C HIS A 66 9.43 8.35 -1.66
N SER A 67 10.61 8.87 -1.96
CA SER A 67 11.81 8.60 -1.20
C SER A 67 12.32 9.87 -0.54
N TYR A 68 12.89 9.71 0.66
CA TYR A 68 13.51 10.78 1.43
C TYR A 68 14.91 10.38 1.88
N PHE A 69 15.78 11.36 2.06
CA PHE A 69 17.12 11.12 2.59
C PHE A 69 17.11 11.30 4.10
N ASP A 70 17.54 10.29 4.85
CA ASP A 70 17.78 10.42 6.28
C ASP A 70 19.20 10.93 6.53
N HIS A 71 19.32 12.07 7.20
CA HIS A 71 20.60 12.70 7.46
C HIS A 71 21.44 11.98 8.53
N ASN A 72 20.80 11.28 9.47
CA ASN A 72 21.49 10.57 10.55
C ASN A 72 22.12 9.28 10.01
N GLU A 73 21.35 8.53 9.22
CA GLU A 73 21.77 7.28 8.61
C GLU A 73 22.53 7.47 7.29
N LYS A 74 22.44 8.68 6.69
CA LYS A 74 23.02 9.03 5.39
C LYS A 74 22.57 8.08 4.27
N LYS A 75 21.28 7.73 4.27
CA LYS A 75 20.69 6.76 3.34
C LYS A 75 19.36 7.24 2.79
N MET A 76 18.98 6.72 1.63
CA MET A 76 17.64 6.91 1.07
C MET A 76 16.68 5.90 1.71
N PHE A 77 15.54 6.41 2.18
CA PHE A 77 14.38 5.66 2.64
C PHE A 77 13.18 5.99 1.76
N PHE A 78 12.09 5.24 1.92
CA PHE A 78 10.81 5.52 1.28
C PHE A 78 9.70 5.55 2.32
N ASN A 79 8.70 6.40 2.11
CA ASN A 79 7.49 6.42 2.92
C ASN A 79 6.29 5.81 2.18
N ASN A 80 6.30 5.87 0.84
CA ASN A 80 5.28 5.30 -0.03
C ASN A 80 5.94 4.57 -1.22
N THR A 81 5.42 3.40 -1.56
CA THR A 81 5.80 2.63 -2.76
C THR A 81 4.54 2.15 -3.47
N ILE A 82 4.46 2.34 -4.79
CA ILE A 82 3.41 1.78 -5.64
C ILE A 82 4.03 0.75 -6.60
N PHE A 83 3.53 -0.47 -6.57
CA PHE A 83 3.86 -1.54 -7.51
C PHE A 83 2.76 -1.66 -8.56
N ILE A 84 3.12 -1.64 -9.84
CA ILE A 84 2.23 -1.97 -10.96
C ILE A 84 2.49 -3.40 -11.40
N LEU A 85 1.45 -4.23 -11.47
CA LEU A 85 1.54 -5.63 -11.87
C LEU A 85 0.95 -5.86 -13.27
N ALA A 86 1.51 -6.82 -14.01
CA ALA A 86 1.11 -7.14 -15.39
C ALA A 86 -0.34 -7.62 -15.51
N ASN A 87 -0.91 -8.15 -14.43
CA ASN A 87 -2.27 -8.69 -14.38
C ASN A 87 -3.33 -7.65 -13.98
N LYS A 88 -3.06 -6.35 -14.15
CA LYS A 88 -3.93 -5.25 -13.72
C LYS A 88 -4.11 -5.13 -12.19
N GLY A 89 -3.23 -5.77 -11.42
CA GLY A 89 -3.10 -5.50 -9.99
C GLY A 89 -2.19 -4.30 -9.75
N MET A 90 -2.44 -3.56 -8.67
CA MET A 90 -1.54 -2.52 -8.17
C MET A 90 -1.51 -2.59 -6.65
N ILE A 91 -0.35 -2.35 -6.05
CA ILE A 91 -0.19 -2.38 -4.60
C ILE A 91 0.44 -1.08 -4.16
N GLU A 92 -0.14 -0.40 -3.19
CA GLU A 92 0.50 0.73 -2.52
C GLU A 92 0.85 0.35 -1.09
N LEU A 93 2.13 0.50 -0.74
CA LEU A 93 2.65 0.42 0.62
C LEU A 93 2.91 1.84 1.12
N GLY A 94 2.34 2.18 2.28
CA GLY A 94 2.69 3.38 3.04
C GLY A 94 3.46 3.04 4.32
N ASN A 95 3.64 4.02 5.21
CA ASN A 95 4.47 3.86 6.43
C ASN A 95 4.15 2.63 7.28
N ASN A 96 2.87 2.29 7.48
CA ASN A 96 2.43 1.15 8.30
C ASN A 96 1.15 0.51 7.75
N TRP A 97 0.95 0.56 6.43
CA TRP A 97 -0.27 0.07 5.80
C TRP A 97 0.01 -0.36 4.37
N CYS A 98 -0.86 -1.22 3.86
CA CYS A 98 -0.86 -1.70 2.50
C CYS A 98 -2.29 -1.63 1.95
N GLN A 99 -2.43 -1.20 0.70
CA GLN A 99 -3.65 -1.40 -0.05
C GLN A 99 -3.36 -2.10 -1.37
N ILE A 100 -4.26 -2.98 -1.76
CA ILE A 100 -4.24 -3.72 -3.01
C ILE A 100 -5.40 -3.19 -3.85
N LEU A 101 -5.08 -2.65 -5.01
CA LEU A 101 -6.02 -2.24 -6.04
C LEU A 101 -6.12 -3.36 -7.06
N HIS A 102 -7.32 -3.85 -7.29
CA HIS A 102 -7.53 -5.06 -8.09
C HIS A 102 -8.85 -5.02 -8.85
N THR A 103 -9.02 -5.89 -9.85
CA THR A 103 -10.31 -6.06 -10.50
C THR A 103 -11.28 -6.85 -9.60
N PRO A 104 -12.61 -6.79 -9.83
CA PRO A 104 -13.57 -7.58 -9.05
C PRO A 104 -13.28 -9.09 -9.06
N GLU A 105 -12.78 -9.62 -10.17
CA GLU A 105 -12.45 -11.05 -10.34
C GLU A 105 -11.22 -11.49 -9.53
N GLN A 106 -10.43 -10.53 -9.06
CA GLN A 106 -9.18 -10.77 -8.32
C GLN A 106 -9.38 -10.71 -6.79
N GLN A 107 -10.62 -10.69 -6.30
CA GLN A 107 -10.90 -10.57 -4.86
C GLN A 107 -10.21 -11.67 -4.03
N GLU A 108 -10.22 -12.92 -4.50
CA GLU A 108 -9.59 -14.03 -3.79
C GLU A 108 -8.08 -13.86 -3.69
N TRP A 109 -7.43 -13.42 -4.79
CA TRP A 109 -6.01 -13.11 -4.80
C TRP A 109 -5.66 -11.97 -3.83
N ALA A 110 -6.47 -10.90 -3.83
CA ALA A 110 -6.27 -9.77 -2.93
C ALA A 110 -6.41 -10.21 -1.46
N ASN A 111 -7.42 -11.01 -1.13
CA ASN A 111 -7.63 -11.55 0.22
C ASN A 111 -6.45 -12.43 0.67
N ALA A 112 -5.96 -13.32 -0.19
CA ALA A 112 -4.82 -14.17 0.12
C ALA A 112 -3.55 -13.34 0.41
N LEU A 113 -3.31 -12.29 -0.38
CA LEU A 113 -2.17 -11.41 -0.14
C LEU A 113 -2.32 -10.60 1.17
N ILE A 114 -3.53 -10.13 1.51
CA ILE A 114 -3.81 -9.48 2.80
C ILE A 114 -3.55 -10.44 3.96
N GLU A 115 -3.97 -11.70 3.85
CA GLU A 115 -3.75 -12.73 4.87
C GLU A 115 -2.25 -12.97 5.09
N GLU A 116 -1.45 -13.08 4.03
CA GLU A 116 0.00 -13.20 4.14
C GLU A 116 0.64 -11.96 4.80
N LEU A 117 0.20 -10.77 4.42
CA LEU A 117 0.68 -9.52 5.02
C LEU A 117 0.31 -9.38 6.50
N SER A 118 -0.76 -10.04 6.95
CA SER A 118 -1.18 -10.02 8.35
C SER A 118 -0.15 -10.65 9.29
N ALA A 119 0.71 -11.54 8.78
CA ALA A 119 1.83 -12.10 9.53
C ALA A 119 2.85 -11.04 9.98
N PHE A 120 2.85 -9.86 9.34
CA PHE A 120 3.73 -8.74 9.65
C PHE A 120 3.06 -7.63 10.46
N ARG A 121 1.95 -7.93 11.14
CA ARG A 121 1.27 -6.97 11.99
C ARG A 121 2.22 -6.44 13.08
N ILE A 122 2.27 -5.12 13.23
CA ILE A 122 2.99 -4.42 14.29
C ILE A 122 2.20 -4.63 15.58
N VAL A 123 2.74 -5.44 16.48
CA VAL A 123 2.18 -5.62 17.83
C VAL A 123 2.87 -4.64 18.76
N THR A 124 2.18 -3.57 19.13
CA THR A 124 2.66 -2.65 20.18
C THR A 124 2.36 -3.31 21.53
N ASN A 125 3.36 -3.97 22.12
CA ASN A 125 3.28 -4.42 23.50
C ASN A 125 3.40 -3.19 24.40
N GLU A 126 2.32 -2.43 24.59
CA GLU A 126 2.22 -1.57 25.76
C GLU A 126 2.22 -2.49 26.97
N THR A 127 3.30 -2.44 27.75
CA THR A 127 3.36 -3.05 29.08
C THR A 127 2.23 -2.43 29.89
N THR A 128 1.10 -3.14 30.00
CA THR A 128 0.02 -2.76 30.89
C THR A 128 0.59 -2.70 32.31
N ILE A 129 1.00 -1.52 32.77
CA ILE A 129 1.34 -1.28 34.18
C ILE A 129 0.00 -1.33 34.91
N GLY A 130 -0.41 -2.54 35.29
CA GLY A 130 -1.60 -2.78 36.07
C GLY A 130 -1.48 -2.07 37.42
N PHE A 131 -2.14 -0.93 37.57
CA PHE A 131 -2.35 -0.31 38.86
C PHE A 131 -3.40 -1.12 39.62
N THR A 132 -2.96 -2.14 40.36
CA THR A 132 -3.79 -2.80 41.37
C THR A 132 -4.14 -1.79 42.45
N ARG A 133 -5.39 -1.30 42.47
CA ARG A 133 -5.91 -0.54 43.62
C ARG A 133 -6.08 -1.51 44.78
N GLN A 134 -5.23 -1.41 45.79
CA GLN A 134 -5.44 -2.06 47.08
C GLN A 134 -6.58 -1.30 47.78
N ALA A 135 -7.75 -1.94 47.90
CA ALA A 135 -8.87 -1.40 48.64
C ALA A 135 -8.53 -1.38 50.14
N VAL A 136 -8.61 -0.22 50.77
CA VAL A 136 -8.51 -0.06 52.22
C VAL A 136 -9.86 -0.51 52.80
N ALA A 137 -9.84 -1.55 53.63
CA ALA A 137 -11.00 -1.98 54.39
C ALA A 137 -11.21 -1.01 55.57
N ASN A 138 -12.45 -0.52 55.73
CA ASN A 138 -12.90 0.20 56.92
C ASN A 138 -13.20 -0.76 58.07
#